data_AF-A0A2L0ES78-F1
#
_entry.id   AF-A0A2L0ES78-F1
#
_cell.length_a   1.000
_cell.length_b   1.000
_cell.length_c   1.000
_cell.angle_alpha   90.00
_cell.angle_beta   90.00
_cell.angle_gamma   90.00
#
_symmetry.space_group_name_H-M   'P 1'
#
loop_
_entity.id
_entity.type
_entity.pdbx_description
1 polymer ?
#
loop_
_entity_poly.entity_id
_entity_poly.type
_entity_poly.pdbx_seq_one_letter_code
_entity_poly.pdbx_strand_id
1 'polypeptide(L)'
;MRRRLFSILGLSGVLLLPLGMGCDGSSGSSSGTGGGGAAGAGGQSPTGGDGGAGGQTGTGTGGGATGPGGAGGGGGGGGAPVPAWDWTGIVGTGQSLAVGDQGRPVRGTEQRFDNLKLSLGNTSVPPFDPASAALSLVPLVEPIRPFATTYPSAYPNNIQGETPHTAMADQISTLAQAAGGEHVSVHTEVGESGQGIEALRKGATEVVQGATSVGRAYAATLFEVEAIARLAREADKTYGVGAIVVTHGEHDAGRPTYEDDLFKLWSDYNQDLKALTGQTRSIPMLVSQQHSVPFEAGSRSASTYAQWHVGVEHPGDIVCSGPKYQYPYADDHVHLNANGYELLGEKYGQIVFEKVVLGRDWQPLQPTDVERSGRVITVRFHVPVGPLKWDDALPSPHQTAYTEWAQGRGFEVWSGTSRITISGVEIDGDAVRITVAADLPASGVMVGYAATSDGAMMNGGTTRWGQLRDSDPFVGSRSGVAQPNYCVAFELSVP
;
A
#
# COMPACT_ATOMS: atom_id res chain seq x y z
N MET A 1 28.66 56.67 -25.86
CA MET A 1 27.34 56.01 -25.73
C MET A 1 27.49 54.79 -24.85
N ARG A 2 26.70 54.73 -23.77
CA ARG A 2 26.73 53.69 -22.73
C ARG A 2 26.17 52.37 -23.28
N ARG A 3 26.77 51.22 -22.90
CA ARG A 3 26.02 50.03 -22.44
C ARG A 3 26.92 49.19 -21.54
N ARG A 4 26.38 48.93 -20.36
CA ARG A 4 26.99 48.29 -19.18
C ARG A 4 26.74 46.78 -19.21
N LEU A 5 27.68 46.03 -18.62
CA LEU A 5 27.52 44.68 -18.03
C LEU A 5 26.25 44.56 -17.17
N PHE A 6 25.71 43.35 -17.03
CA PHE A 6 25.53 42.67 -15.73
C PHE A 6 25.16 41.17 -15.91
N SER A 7 25.97 40.30 -15.29
CA SER A 7 25.61 38.94 -14.87
C SER A 7 24.51 38.98 -13.83
N ILE A 8 23.59 38.01 -13.84
CA ILE A 8 22.76 37.67 -12.68
C ILE A 8 22.69 36.14 -12.55
N LEU A 9 23.19 35.66 -11.41
CA LEU A 9 22.93 34.34 -10.83
C LEU A 9 21.42 34.20 -10.52
N GLY A 10 20.83 33.06 -10.87
CA GLY A 10 19.52 32.64 -10.38
C GLY A 10 19.68 31.58 -9.29
N LEU A 11 19.44 31.96 -8.04
CA LEU A 11 19.38 31.08 -6.87
C LEU A 11 18.23 30.07 -6.99
N SER A 12 18.50 28.82 -6.62
CA SER A 12 17.51 27.81 -6.27
C SER A 12 16.76 28.24 -5.00
N GLY A 13 15.45 28.47 -5.12
CA GLY A 13 14.57 28.76 -4.00
C GLY A 13 14.00 27.48 -3.40
N VAL A 14 14.47 27.14 -2.20
CA VAL A 14 13.82 26.20 -1.28
C VAL A 14 12.59 26.92 -0.69
N LEU A 15 11.40 26.37 -0.91
CA LEU A 15 10.17 26.87 -0.30
C LEU A 15 9.91 26.10 1.00
N LEU A 16 10.38 26.64 2.13
CA LEU A 16 9.90 26.26 3.45
C LEU A 16 8.51 26.86 3.68
N LEU A 17 7.53 26.01 3.97
CA LEU A 17 6.21 26.40 4.50
C LEU A 17 6.34 26.79 5.99
N PRO A 18 5.80 27.94 6.42
CA PRO A 18 5.56 28.19 7.84
C PRO A 18 4.10 27.84 8.20
N LEU A 19 3.91 26.86 9.07
CA LEU A 19 2.68 26.69 9.84
C LEU A 19 2.76 27.62 11.06
N GLY A 20 1.95 28.68 11.05
CA GLY A 20 1.81 29.60 12.19
C GLY A 20 0.97 28.98 13.29
N MET A 21 1.60 28.71 14.43
CA MET A 21 0.96 28.39 15.70
C MET A 21 1.01 29.64 16.57
N GLY A 22 -0.14 30.32 16.72
CA GLY A 22 -0.29 31.45 17.63
C GLY A 22 -0.61 30.95 19.03
N CYS A 23 0.38 30.98 19.92
CA CYS A 23 0.19 30.96 21.36
C CYS A 23 0.42 32.38 21.88
N ASP A 24 -0.57 32.96 22.55
CA ASP A 24 -0.34 34.03 23.52
C ASP A 24 -0.97 33.62 24.86
N GLY A 25 -0.11 33.57 25.89
CA GLY A 25 -0.52 33.56 27.30
C GLY A 25 -1.10 34.93 27.70
N SER A 26 -1.70 35.14 28.86
CA SER A 26 -1.30 34.64 30.17
C SER A 26 -2.32 35.07 31.24
N SER A 27 -2.36 34.28 32.32
CA SER A 27 -2.59 34.63 33.73
C SER A 27 -3.80 35.49 34.16
N GLY A 28 -4.56 34.95 35.13
CA GLY A 28 -5.43 35.77 35.99
C GLY A 28 -6.42 34.96 36.83
N SER A 29 -6.01 34.56 38.03
CA SER A 29 -6.83 33.98 39.10
C SER A 29 -7.88 34.94 39.65
N SER A 30 -9.10 34.47 39.99
CA SER A 30 -9.72 34.62 41.32
C SER A 30 -11.20 34.18 41.39
N SER A 31 -11.49 33.44 42.46
CA SER A 31 -12.70 33.40 43.31
C SER A 31 -14.13 33.52 42.73
N GLY A 32 -14.94 32.50 43.02
CA GLY A 32 -15.96 32.62 44.07
C GLY A 32 -17.43 32.78 43.66
N THR A 33 -18.27 31.93 44.28
CA THR A 33 -19.75 32.02 44.46
C THR A 33 -20.60 31.75 43.21
N GLY A 34 -21.70 31.02 43.23
CA GLY A 34 -22.45 30.33 44.29
C GLY A 34 -23.85 29.96 43.76
N GLY A 35 -24.44 28.87 44.28
CA GLY A 35 -25.86 28.51 44.15
C GLY A 35 -26.29 27.90 42.81
N GLY A 36 -27.10 26.85 42.73
CA GLY A 36 -27.87 26.11 43.73
C GLY A 36 -28.92 25.23 43.00
N GLY A 37 -29.42 24.21 43.70
CA GLY A 37 -30.64 23.45 43.34
C GLY A 37 -30.36 22.20 42.48
N ALA A 38 -30.30 20.97 43.01
CA ALA A 38 -31.26 20.16 43.77
C ALA A 38 -31.90 19.04 42.91
N ALA A 39 -31.72 17.81 43.42
CA ALA A 39 -32.60 16.63 43.39
C ALA A 39 -32.92 15.96 42.04
N GLY A 40 -33.06 14.64 41.94
CA GLY A 40 -33.11 13.61 42.97
C GLY A 40 -33.00 12.20 42.40
N ALA A 41 -32.89 11.25 43.34
CA ALA A 41 -32.51 9.86 43.18
C ALA A 41 -33.66 8.89 42.83
N GLY A 42 -33.28 7.65 42.53
CA GLY A 42 -34.12 6.44 42.56
C GLY A 42 -34.07 5.69 41.22
N GLY A 43 -33.60 4.45 41.08
CA GLY A 43 -33.45 3.36 42.03
C GLY A 43 -34.39 2.21 41.65
N GLN A 44 -33.81 1.02 41.52
CA GLN A 44 -34.40 -0.34 41.61
C GLN A 44 -34.70 -1.13 40.32
N SER A 45 -34.04 -2.29 40.29
CA SER A 45 -34.34 -3.54 39.58
C SER A 45 -35.74 -4.11 39.92
N PRO A 46 -36.22 -5.13 39.17
CA PRO A 46 -36.05 -6.55 39.56
C PRO A 46 -35.71 -7.44 38.34
N THR A 47 -34.80 -8.44 38.37
CA THR A 47 -34.77 -9.79 38.98
C THR A 47 -35.88 -10.78 38.58
N GLY A 48 -35.44 -11.93 38.04
CA GLY A 48 -36.09 -13.25 37.99
C GLY A 48 -36.62 -13.64 36.60
N GLY A 49 -36.06 -14.58 35.84
CA GLY A 49 -35.76 -16.01 36.17
C GLY A 49 -36.95 -16.86 35.67
N ASP A 50 -36.89 -18.01 35.01
CA ASP A 50 -35.94 -19.07 34.64
C ASP A 50 -36.51 -19.69 33.34
N GLY A 51 -35.90 -20.59 32.55
CA GLY A 51 -34.90 -21.64 32.72
C GLY A 51 -34.92 -22.45 31.40
N GLY A 52 -33.78 -22.88 30.85
CA GLY A 52 -33.23 -24.24 31.00
C GLY A 52 -33.68 -25.15 29.83
N ALA A 53 -32.92 -26.09 29.28
CA ALA A 53 -31.58 -26.60 29.53
C ALA A 53 -31.23 -27.60 28.39
N GLY A 54 -29.94 -27.96 28.29
CA GLY A 54 -29.41 -29.12 27.57
C GLY A 54 -28.50 -28.74 26.40
N GLY A 55 -27.17 -28.82 26.43
CA GLY A 55 -26.28 -29.60 27.29
C GLY A 55 -25.89 -30.91 26.61
N GLN A 56 -24.76 -30.93 25.90
CA GLN A 56 -23.89 -32.10 25.86
C GLN A 56 -22.47 -31.74 25.41
N THR A 57 -21.54 -32.20 26.24
CA THR A 57 -20.08 -32.16 26.17
C THR A 57 -19.56 -33.19 25.18
N GLY A 58 -18.57 -32.81 24.37
CA GLY A 58 -17.74 -33.72 23.58
C GLY A 58 -16.28 -33.31 23.68
N THR A 59 -15.51 -34.05 24.47
CA THR A 59 -14.04 -34.01 24.51
C THR A 59 -13.48 -34.61 23.22
N GLY A 60 -12.51 -33.94 22.60
CA GLY A 60 -11.83 -34.42 21.40
C GLY A 60 -10.41 -33.86 21.31
N THR A 61 -9.46 -34.67 21.76
CA THR A 61 -8.01 -34.48 21.64
C THR A 61 -7.51 -34.71 20.20
N GLY A 62 -6.56 -33.89 19.75
CA GLY A 62 -5.37 -34.37 19.04
C GLY A 62 -5.31 -34.26 17.50
N GLY A 63 -4.20 -33.68 17.02
CA GLY A 63 -3.65 -33.81 15.67
C GLY A 63 -4.01 -32.63 14.75
N GLY A 64 -3.13 -31.66 14.43
CA GLY A 64 -1.70 -31.78 14.19
C GLY A 64 -1.46 -32.30 12.77
N ALA A 65 -1.61 -31.43 11.77
CA ALA A 65 -1.08 -31.64 10.43
C ALA A 65 -0.80 -30.29 9.76
N THR A 66 0.30 -29.67 10.19
CA THR A 66 1.04 -28.67 9.41
C THR A 66 1.62 -29.37 8.18
N GLY A 67 1.02 -29.15 7.01
CA GLY A 67 1.63 -29.52 5.74
C GLY A 67 2.56 -28.38 5.29
N PRO A 68 3.83 -28.63 4.93
CA PRO A 68 4.70 -27.60 4.42
C PRO A 68 4.29 -27.28 2.98
N GLY A 69 3.65 -26.13 2.78
CA GLY A 69 3.49 -25.53 1.46
C GLY A 69 4.82 -25.01 0.96
N GLY A 70 5.73 -25.91 0.59
CA GLY A 70 6.99 -25.56 -0.03
C GLY A 70 6.75 -24.96 -1.41
N ALA A 71 7.01 -23.66 -1.56
CA ALA A 71 7.30 -23.05 -2.85
C ALA A 71 8.70 -23.49 -3.30
N GLY A 72 8.82 -24.77 -3.64
CA GLY A 72 9.99 -25.34 -4.31
C GLY A 72 9.60 -25.65 -5.75
N GLY A 73 10.35 -25.11 -6.70
CA GLY A 73 10.14 -25.26 -8.14
C GLY A 73 9.83 -26.69 -8.55
N GLY A 74 8.56 -26.94 -8.85
CA GLY A 74 8.09 -28.14 -9.53
C GLY A 74 7.85 -27.81 -10.99
N GLY A 75 8.81 -28.15 -11.85
CA GLY A 75 8.56 -28.31 -13.27
C GLY A 75 7.50 -29.39 -13.48
N GLY A 76 6.26 -28.97 -13.67
CA GLY A 76 5.14 -29.82 -14.07
C GLY A 76 4.63 -29.31 -15.41
N GLY A 77 4.72 -30.16 -16.44
CA GLY A 77 4.25 -29.85 -17.79
C GLY A 77 2.78 -29.44 -17.79
N GLY A 78 2.53 -28.16 -17.97
CA GLY A 78 1.24 -27.57 -18.31
C GLY A 78 1.49 -26.65 -19.50
N GLY A 79 0.56 -26.60 -20.46
CA GLY A 79 0.66 -25.68 -21.59
C GLY A 79 0.85 -24.23 -21.12
N ALA A 80 1.26 -23.36 -22.06
CA ALA A 80 1.37 -21.93 -21.81
C ALA A 80 0.13 -21.40 -21.05
N PRO A 81 0.30 -20.53 -20.05
CA PRO A 81 -0.84 -19.96 -19.33
C PRO A 81 -1.73 -19.24 -20.35
N VAL A 82 -2.99 -19.65 -20.44
CA VAL A 82 -3.97 -19.02 -21.31
C VAL A 82 -4.61 -17.87 -20.54
N PRO A 83 -4.46 -16.61 -20.99
CA PRO A 83 -5.11 -15.47 -20.36
C PRO A 83 -6.63 -15.68 -20.27
N ALA A 84 -7.24 -15.24 -19.17
CA ALA A 84 -8.69 -15.31 -19.01
C ALA A 84 -9.45 -14.42 -20.01
N TRP A 85 -8.78 -13.38 -20.53
CA TRP A 85 -9.26 -12.44 -21.53
C TRP A 85 -8.14 -12.12 -22.49
N ASP A 86 -8.48 -11.76 -23.73
CA ASP A 86 -7.50 -11.24 -24.68
C ASP A 86 -6.80 -9.99 -24.11
N TRP A 87 -7.57 -9.11 -23.46
CA TRP A 87 -7.08 -7.92 -22.78
C TRP A 87 -7.48 -7.92 -21.30
N THR A 88 -6.48 -7.80 -20.42
CA THR A 88 -6.70 -7.75 -18.97
C THR A 88 -6.56 -6.32 -18.45
N GLY A 89 -7.64 -5.78 -17.89
CA GLY A 89 -7.66 -4.45 -17.29
C GLY A 89 -6.93 -4.40 -15.95
N ILE A 90 -6.12 -3.36 -15.73
CA ILE A 90 -5.49 -3.04 -14.45
C ILE A 90 -5.88 -1.63 -14.06
N VAL A 91 -6.58 -1.51 -12.93
CA VAL A 91 -7.03 -0.22 -12.39
C VAL A 91 -6.08 0.23 -11.29
N GLY A 92 -5.43 1.37 -11.48
CA GLY A 92 -4.66 2.09 -10.47
C GLY A 92 -5.48 3.20 -9.83
N THR A 93 -5.39 3.31 -8.50
CA THR A 93 -5.95 4.41 -7.72
C THR A 93 -5.10 4.65 -6.48
N GLY A 94 -5.31 5.78 -5.82
CA GLY A 94 -4.60 6.15 -4.61
C GLY A 94 -4.36 7.64 -4.57
N GLN A 95 -3.21 8.06 -4.05
CA GLN A 95 -2.84 9.47 -3.91
C GLN A 95 -1.60 9.80 -4.74
N SER A 96 -0.77 10.73 -4.26
CA SER A 96 0.41 11.25 -4.95
C SER A 96 1.36 10.15 -5.47
N LEU A 97 1.57 9.09 -4.69
CA LEU A 97 2.36 7.91 -5.06
C LEU A 97 1.69 7.00 -6.10
N ALA A 98 0.37 7.06 -6.29
CA ALA A 98 -0.28 6.35 -7.39
C ALA A 98 -0.03 7.08 -8.72
N VAL A 99 -0.08 8.42 -8.69
CA VAL A 99 0.01 9.28 -9.88
C VAL A 99 1.43 9.76 -10.22
N GLY A 100 2.44 9.27 -9.52
CA GLY A 100 3.85 9.51 -9.86
C GLY A 100 4.44 10.83 -9.39
N ASP A 101 3.95 11.41 -8.28
CA ASP A 101 4.54 12.64 -7.73
C ASP A 101 6.03 12.48 -7.45
N GLN A 102 6.84 13.50 -7.71
CA GLN A 102 8.31 13.45 -7.72
C GLN A 102 8.95 12.41 -8.69
N GLY A 103 8.17 11.73 -9.51
CA GLY A 103 8.63 10.71 -10.46
C GLY A 103 9.20 11.27 -11.77
N ARG A 104 9.84 12.46 -11.76
CA ARG A 104 10.37 13.09 -12.99
C ARG A 104 11.90 13.00 -13.05
N PRO A 105 12.50 12.83 -14.25
CA PRO A 105 11.85 12.58 -15.54
C PRO A 105 11.21 11.19 -15.62
N VAL A 106 10.17 11.06 -16.44
CA VAL A 106 9.58 9.75 -16.77
C VAL A 106 10.57 8.89 -17.55
N ARG A 107 10.49 7.58 -17.36
CA ARG A 107 11.36 6.54 -17.91
C ARG A 107 10.59 5.55 -18.78
N GLY A 108 9.29 5.38 -18.57
CA GLY A 108 8.40 4.52 -19.36
C GLY A 108 8.05 5.04 -20.77
N THR A 109 8.92 5.79 -21.46
CA THR A 109 8.53 6.54 -22.69
C THR A 109 8.49 5.73 -23.97
N GLU A 110 8.98 4.49 -23.96
CA GLU A 110 9.01 3.58 -25.12
C GLU A 110 8.17 2.35 -24.84
N GLN A 111 7.34 1.98 -25.81
CA GLN A 111 6.53 0.77 -25.73
C GLN A 111 7.42 -0.46 -25.98
N ARG A 112 7.42 -1.42 -25.06
CA ARG A 112 8.18 -2.68 -25.17
C ARG A 112 7.33 -3.90 -25.56
N PHE A 113 6.04 -3.85 -25.26
CA PHE A 113 5.05 -4.90 -25.52
C PHE A 113 3.71 -4.27 -25.95
N ASP A 114 2.73 -5.08 -26.32
CA ASP A 114 1.45 -4.62 -26.86
C ASP A 114 0.47 -4.07 -25.80
N ASN A 115 0.95 -3.70 -24.61
CA ASN A 115 0.14 -3.15 -23.53
C ASN A 115 -0.46 -1.78 -23.91
N LEU A 116 -1.65 -1.51 -23.38
CA LEU A 116 -2.49 -0.39 -23.83
C LEU A 116 -2.90 0.52 -22.68
N LYS A 117 -3.32 1.74 -23.04
CA LYS A 117 -4.03 2.69 -22.19
C LYS A 117 -5.14 3.37 -22.96
N LEU A 118 -6.11 3.93 -22.24
CA LEU A 118 -7.14 4.75 -22.87
C LEU A 118 -6.58 6.11 -23.29
N SER A 119 -6.78 6.47 -24.56
CA SER A 119 -6.61 7.82 -25.07
C SER A 119 -7.93 8.55 -25.08
N LEU A 120 -7.94 9.76 -24.54
CA LEU A 120 -9.10 10.66 -24.58
C LEU A 120 -9.26 11.35 -25.96
N GLY A 121 -8.28 11.23 -26.85
CA GLY A 121 -8.30 11.94 -28.13
C GLY A 121 -8.48 13.44 -27.92
N ASN A 122 -9.54 14.00 -28.50
CA ASN A 122 -9.94 15.40 -28.30
C ASN A 122 -11.16 15.56 -27.37
N THR A 123 -11.58 14.51 -26.66
CA THR A 123 -12.70 14.60 -25.72
C THR A 123 -12.30 15.41 -24.48
N SER A 124 -13.23 16.22 -23.99
CA SER A 124 -13.13 16.81 -22.66
C SER A 124 -13.83 15.90 -21.67
N VAL A 125 -13.19 15.61 -20.54
CA VAL A 125 -13.81 14.91 -19.41
C VAL A 125 -13.54 15.72 -18.14
N PRO A 126 -14.56 15.93 -17.28
CA PRO A 126 -15.97 15.57 -17.45
C PRO A 126 -16.70 16.38 -18.57
N PRO A 127 -17.89 15.94 -19.06
CA PRO A 127 -18.65 14.76 -18.62
C PRO A 127 -18.01 13.42 -18.98
N PHE A 128 -18.26 12.39 -18.17
CA PHE A 128 -17.75 11.04 -18.37
C PHE A 128 -18.64 10.24 -19.32
N ASP A 129 -18.42 10.37 -20.63
CA ASP A 129 -19.15 9.64 -21.67
C ASP A 129 -18.31 8.49 -22.27
N PRO A 130 -18.48 7.24 -21.80
CA PRO A 130 -17.70 6.10 -22.29
C PRO A 130 -18.02 5.73 -23.74
N ALA A 131 -19.11 6.24 -24.31
CA ALA A 131 -19.52 6.01 -25.70
C ALA A 131 -18.91 7.04 -26.67
N SER A 132 -18.14 8.02 -26.18
CA SER A 132 -17.49 9.01 -27.03
C SER A 132 -16.61 8.35 -28.10
N ALA A 133 -16.87 8.70 -29.36
CA ALA A 133 -16.14 8.19 -30.52
C ALA A 133 -14.70 8.72 -30.62
N ALA A 134 -14.32 9.71 -29.80
CA ALA A 134 -12.95 10.20 -29.70
C ALA A 134 -12.03 9.27 -28.90
N LEU A 135 -12.62 8.37 -28.09
CA LEU A 135 -11.88 7.43 -27.27
C LEU A 135 -11.26 6.33 -28.13
N SER A 136 -10.02 5.97 -27.80
CA SER A 136 -9.29 4.89 -28.48
C SER A 136 -8.31 4.24 -27.50
N LEU A 137 -7.87 3.02 -27.80
CA LEU A 137 -6.74 2.40 -27.11
C LEU A 137 -5.46 2.68 -27.87
N VAL A 138 -4.44 3.09 -27.12
CA VAL A 138 -3.11 3.43 -27.66
C VAL A 138 -2.04 2.72 -26.85
N PRO A 139 -0.80 2.60 -27.37
CA PRO A 139 0.35 2.13 -26.61
C PRO A 139 0.46 2.70 -25.19
N LEU A 140 0.68 1.81 -24.22
CA LEU A 140 0.99 2.19 -22.85
C LEU A 140 2.44 2.69 -22.76
N VAL A 141 2.59 3.99 -22.53
CA VAL A 141 3.84 4.68 -22.22
C VAL A 141 3.59 5.79 -21.20
N GLU A 142 4.64 6.20 -20.48
CA GLU A 142 4.60 7.37 -19.59
C GLU A 142 4.82 8.69 -20.34
N PRO A 143 4.21 9.80 -19.86
CA PRO A 143 3.19 9.79 -18.82
C PRO A 143 1.90 9.14 -19.33
N ILE A 144 1.23 8.34 -18.48
CA ILE A 144 0.01 7.62 -18.89
C ILE A 144 -1.07 8.58 -19.39
N ARG A 145 -1.14 9.80 -18.84
CA ARG A 145 -1.94 10.94 -19.33
C ARG A 145 -1.16 12.24 -19.22
N PRO A 146 -1.64 13.35 -19.82
CA PRO A 146 -0.98 14.65 -19.68
C PRO A 146 -0.75 15.03 -18.22
N PHE A 147 0.40 15.67 -17.96
CA PHE A 147 0.75 16.07 -16.61
C PHE A 147 -0.24 17.07 -16.03
N ALA A 148 -0.53 16.90 -14.75
CA ALA A 148 -1.19 17.89 -13.92
C ALA A 148 -0.47 19.24 -13.99
N THR A 149 -1.25 20.30 -14.11
CA THR A 149 -0.76 21.69 -14.08
C THR A 149 -1.23 22.44 -12.84
N THR A 150 -2.10 21.84 -12.03
CA THR A 150 -2.66 22.38 -10.80
C THR A 150 -2.56 21.35 -9.67
N TYR A 151 -2.76 21.80 -8.43
CA TYR A 151 -2.86 20.95 -7.26
C TYR A 151 -3.90 21.54 -6.28
N PRO A 152 -4.84 20.73 -5.74
CA PRO A 152 -5.11 19.35 -6.14
C PRO A 152 -5.70 19.28 -7.56
N SER A 153 -5.51 18.15 -8.23
CA SER A 153 -6.04 17.95 -9.58
C SER A 153 -6.49 16.51 -9.76
N ALA A 154 -7.79 16.35 -9.99
CA ALA A 154 -8.40 15.07 -10.26
C ALA A 154 -8.28 14.70 -11.75
N TYR A 155 -8.65 13.46 -12.04
CA TYR A 155 -8.79 12.96 -13.40
C TYR A 155 -9.56 13.97 -14.30
N PRO A 156 -9.11 14.20 -15.56
CA PRO A 156 -8.04 13.50 -16.28
C PRO A 156 -6.63 14.09 -16.09
N ASN A 157 -6.51 15.19 -15.33
CA ASN A 157 -5.27 15.96 -15.17
C ASN A 157 -4.55 15.63 -13.85
N ASN A 158 -4.54 14.36 -13.43
CA ASN A 158 -4.00 13.93 -12.13
C ASN A 158 -2.55 13.41 -12.18
N ILE A 159 -1.98 13.12 -13.36
CA ILE A 159 -0.66 12.48 -13.47
C ILE A 159 0.47 13.47 -13.19
N GLN A 160 1.42 13.12 -12.32
CA GLN A 160 2.49 14.02 -11.87
C GLN A 160 3.89 13.59 -12.34
N GLY A 161 4.09 12.33 -12.70
CA GLY A 161 5.39 11.80 -13.15
C GLY A 161 5.32 10.35 -13.61
N GLU A 162 6.39 9.59 -13.41
CA GLU A 162 6.45 8.14 -13.63
C GLU A 162 5.45 7.45 -12.70
N THR A 163 4.52 6.68 -13.26
CA THR A 163 3.61 5.85 -12.47
C THR A 163 4.12 4.41 -12.43
N PRO A 164 3.61 3.54 -11.53
CA PRO A 164 3.96 2.13 -11.53
C PRO A 164 3.48 1.36 -12.79
N HIS A 165 2.61 1.94 -13.64
CA HIS A 165 1.82 1.16 -14.61
C HIS A 165 2.64 0.62 -15.77
N THR A 166 3.55 1.39 -16.36
CA THR A 166 4.37 0.90 -17.49
C THR A 166 5.30 -0.24 -17.06
N ALA A 167 5.99 -0.07 -15.92
CA ALA A 167 6.84 -1.10 -15.33
C ALA A 167 6.08 -2.36 -14.92
N MET A 168 4.88 -2.20 -14.38
CA MET A 168 3.99 -3.31 -14.07
C MET A 168 3.59 -4.10 -15.33
N ALA A 169 3.16 -3.42 -16.39
CA ALA A 169 2.75 -4.05 -17.64
C ALA A 169 3.90 -4.81 -18.32
N ASP A 170 5.07 -4.19 -18.38
CA ASP A 170 6.30 -4.80 -18.92
C ASP A 170 6.68 -6.05 -18.13
N GLN A 171 6.55 -6.01 -16.80
CA GLN A 171 6.86 -7.16 -15.96
C GLN A 171 5.89 -8.32 -16.18
N ILE A 172 4.58 -8.05 -16.25
CA ILE A 172 3.57 -9.09 -16.50
C ILE A 172 3.84 -9.74 -17.86
N SER A 173 4.09 -8.94 -18.90
CA SER A 173 4.36 -9.41 -20.27
C SER A 173 5.63 -10.26 -20.33
N THR A 174 6.69 -9.81 -19.66
CA THR A 174 7.97 -10.54 -19.58
C THR A 174 7.80 -11.90 -18.91
N LEU A 175 7.07 -11.97 -17.79
CA LEU A 175 6.82 -13.22 -17.08
C LEU A 175 5.92 -14.16 -17.88
N ALA A 176 4.90 -13.63 -18.57
CA ALA A 176 4.04 -14.42 -19.45
C ALA A 176 4.82 -15.05 -20.61
N GLN A 177 5.69 -14.27 -21.27
CA GLN A 177 6.57 -14.79 -22.33
C GLN A 177 7.54 -15.85 -21.81
N ALA A 178 8.12 -15.65 -20.64
CA ALA A 178 8.98 -16.65 -20.00
C ALA A 178 8.23 -17.97 -19.68
N ALA A 179 6.92 -17.88 -19.41
CA ALA A 179 6.03 -19.03 -19.24
C ALA A 179 5.47 -19.60 -20.56
N GLY A 180 5.91 -19.08 -21.71
CA GLY A 180 5.52 -19.54 -23.05
C GLY A 180 4.19 -18.99 -23.56
N GLY A 181 3.61 -17.98 -22.89
CA GLY A 181 2.38 -17.31 -23.29
C GLY A 181 2.58 -15.85 -23.68
N GLU A 182 1.50 -15.18 -24.04
CA GLU A 182 1.45 -13.73 -24.21
C GLU A 182 0.38 -13.17 -23.28
N HIS A 183 0.58 -11.94 -22.80
CA HIS A 183 -0.40 -11.27 -21.96
C HIS A 183 -0.40 -9.78 -22.30
N VAL A 184 -1.58 -9.27 -22.67
CA VAL A 184 -1.79 -7.85 -22.97
C VAL A 184 -2.62 -7.25 -21.86
N SER A 185 -2.06 -6.26 -21.17
CA SER A 185 -2.77 -5.50 -20.14
C SER A 185 -3.18 -4.10 -20.62
N VAL A 186 -4.31 -3.62 -20.11
CA VAL A 186 -4.83 -2.27 -20.37
C VAL A 186 -4.89 -1.50 -19.05
N HIS A 187 -4.14 -0.41 -18.94
CA HIS A 187 -3.90 0.27 -17.66
C HIS A 187 -4.67 1.60 -17.55
N THR A 188 -5.22 1.82 -16.35
CA THR A 188 -5.90 3.04 -15.89
C THR A 188 -5.21 3.51 -14.60
N GLU A 189 -5.07 4.83 -14.36
CA GLU A 189 -4.54 5.39 -13.10
C GLU A 189 -5.30 6.66 -12.66
N VAL A 190 -6.33 6.51 -11.84
CA VAL A 190 -7.29 7.58 -11.52
C VAL A 190 -7.07 8.24 -10.15
N GLY A 191 -5.98 7.93 -9.46
CA GLY A 191 -5.67 8.44 -8.14
C GLY A 191 -5.61 9.96 -8.07
N GLU A 192 -5.71 10.51 -6.87
CA GLU A 192 -5.78 11.95 -6.64
C GLU A 192 -4.75 12.40 -5.62
N SER A 193 -3.77 13.17 -6.08
CA SER A 193 -2.67 13.63 -5.26
C SER A 193 -3.15 14.39 -4.02
N GLY A 194 -2.61 14.01 -2.86
CA GLY A 194 -2.88 14.61 -1.55
C GLY A 194 -4.26 14.34 -0.94
N GLN A 195 -5.09 13.51 -1.56
CA GLN A 195 -6.44 13.22 -1.05
C GLN A 195 -6.45 11.97 -0.14
N GLY A 196 -7.40 11.95 0.80
CA GLY A 196 -7.75 10.75 1.57
C GLY A 196 -8.72 9.84 0.83
N ILE A 197 -9.00 8.68 1.42
CA ILE A 197 -9.85 7.64 0.81
C ILE A 197 -11.29 8.12 0.55
N GLU A 198 -11.77 9.15 1.25
CA GLU A 198 -13.09 9.75 1.00
C GLU A 198 -13.23 10.40 -0.39
N ALA A 199 -12.15 10.85 -1.01
CA ALA A 199 -12.16 11.38 -2.38
C ALA A 199 -12.10 10.25 -3.43
N LEU A 200 -11.65 9.06 -3.03
CA LEU A 200 -11.40 7.93 -3.94
C LEU A 200 -12.57 6.95 -4.04
N ARG A 201 -13.48 6.98 -3.06
CA ARG A 201 -14.55 5.98 -2.89
C ARG A 201 -15.81 6.28 -3.72
N LYS A 202 -16.65 5.26 -3.85
CA LYS A 202 -17.99 5.38 -4.44
C LYS A 202 -18.81 6.45 -3.73
N GLY A 203 -19.42 7.33 -4.52
CA GLY A 203 -20.23 8.44 -3.99
C GLY A 203 -19.41 9.62 -3.46
N ALA A 204 -18.09 9.67 -3.69
CA ALA A 204 -17.32 10.89 -3.52
C ALA A 204 -17.97 12.04 -4.33
N THR A 205 -18.12 13.20 -3.69
CA THR A 205 -18.66 14.39 -4.35
C THR A 205 -17.54 15.12 -5.04
N GLU A 206 -17.70 15.37 -6.34
CA GLU A 206 -16.79 16.24 -7.07
C GLU A 206 -16.81 17.65 -6.49
N VAL A 207 -15.62 18.18 -6.18
CA VAL A 207 -15.45 19.58 -5.78
C VAL A 207 -14.50 20.25 -6.75
N VAL A 208 -14.96 21.33 -7.40
CA VAL A 208 -14.17 22.16 -8.32
C VAL A 208 -14.02 23.55 -7.74
N GLN A 209 -12.78 24.04 -7.64
CA GLN A 209 -12.47 25.38 -7.15
C GLN A 209 -11.49 26.08 -8.10
N GLY A 210 -12.04 26.86 -9.03
CA GLY A 210 -11.22 27.47 -10.08
C GLY A 210 -10.60 26.41 -10.98
N ALA A 211 -9.26 26.28 -10.94
CA ALA A 211 -8.50 25.32 -11.74
C ALA A 211 -8.15 24.00 -11.00
N THR A 212 -8.60 23.84 -9.75
CA THR A 212 -8.39 22.63 -8.95
C THR A 212 -9.65 21.79 -8.89
N SER A 213 -9.48 20.47 -8.73
CA SER A 213 -10.60 19.53 -8.59
C SER A 213 -10.20 18.31 -7.77
N VAL A 214 -11.18 17.72 -7.08
CA VAL A 214 -11.08 16.45 -6.34
C VAL A 214 -12.37 15.64 -6.47
N GLY A 215 -12.33 14.35 -6.12
CA GLY A 215 -13.52 13.50 -5.96
C GLY A 215 -14.03 12.87 -7.25
N ARG A 216 -13.16 12.65 -8.25
CA ARG A 216 -13.50 12.03 -9.54
C ARG A 216 -12.98 10.60 -9.69
N ALA A 217 -12.03 10.14 -8.88
CA ALA A 217 -11.33 8.87 -9.07
C ALA A 217 -12.28 7.68 -9.34
N TYR A 218 -13.24 7.42 -8.44
CA TYR A 218 -14.16 6.30 -8.60
C TYR A 218 -14.98 6.38 -9.89
N ALA A 219 -15.53 7.57 -10.20
CA ALA A 219 -16.33 7.79 -11.41
C ALA A 219 -15.47 7.64 -12.69
N ALA A 220 -14.23 8.13 -12.65
CA ALA A 220 -13.27 7.97 -13.73
C ALA A 220 -12.89 6.51 -13.97
N THR A 221 -12.78 5.69 -12.91
CA THR A 221 -12.56 4.24 -13.07
C THR A 221 -13.72 3.59 -13.84
N LEU A 222 -14.97 3.84 -13.43
CA LEU A 222 -16.13 3.26 -14.11
C LEU A 222 -16.17 3.67 -15.59
N PHE A 223 -15.90 4.95 -15.85
CA PHE A 223 -15.81 5.52 -17.19
C PHE A 223 -14.74 4.83 -18.05
N GLU A 224 -13.50 4.73 -17.58
CA GLU A 224 -12.44 4.11 -18.37
C GLU A 224 -12.71 2.62 -18.60
N VAL A 225 -13.13 1.88 -17.57
CA VAL A 225 -13.43 0.44 -17.69
C VAL A 225 -14.57 0.19 -18.68
N GLU A 226 -15.63 1.00 -18.66
CA GLU A 226 -16.73 0.88 -19.62
C GLU A 226 -16.29 1.23 -21.05
N ALA A 227 -15.49 2.29 -21.22
CA ALA A 227 -14.94 2.66 -22.51
C ALA A 227 -14.00 1.58 -23.08
N ILE A 228 -13.12 1.02 -22.24
CA ILE A 228 -12.19 -0.06 -22.63
C ILE A 228 -12.98 -1.32 -23.00
N ALA A 229 -13.98 -1.71 -22.21
CA ALA A 229 -14.82 -2.87 -22.50
C ALA A 229 -15.57 -2.72 -23.84
N ARG A 230 -16.03 -1.50 -24.18
CA ARG A 230 -16.60 -1.20 -25.49
C ARG A 230 -15.57 -1.33 -26.60
N LEU A 231 -14.40 -0.68 -26.47
CA LEU A 231 -13.34 -0.70 -27.48
C LEU A 231 -12.77 -2.11 -27.72
N ALA A 232 -12.70 -2.95 -26.67
CA ALA A 232 -12.35 -4.36 -26.79
C ALA A 232 -13.34 -5.13 -27.66
N ARG A 233 -14.64 -4.97 -27.42
CA ARG A 233 -15.68 -5.62 -28.24
C ARG A 233 -15.64 -5.14 -29.69
N GLU A 234 -15.41 -3.85 -29.93
CA GLU A 234 -15.25 -3.29 -31.29
C GLU A 234 -14.03 -3.87 -32.02
N ALA A 235 -13.02 -4.32 -31.29
CA ALA A 235 -11.83 -5.00 -31.81
C ALA A 235 -11.95 -6.55 -31.84
N ASP A 236 -13.14 -7.11 -31.61
CA ASP A 236 -13.38 -8.55 -31.46
C ASP A 236 -12.51 -9.21 -30.36
N LYS A 237 -12.27 -8.48 -29.26
CA LYS A 237 -11.49 -8.92 -28.09
C LYS A 237 -12.38 -9.09 -26.86
N THR A 238 -12.06 -10.10 -26.06
CA THR A 238 -12.59 -10.25 -24.70
C THR A 238 -11.83 -9.34 -23.73
N TYR A 239 -12.55 -8.79 -22.74
CA TYR A 239 -11.98 -7.90 -21.72
C TYR A 239 -12.56 -8.17 -20.34
N GLY A 240 -11.71 -8.09 -19.32
CA GLY A 240 -12.10 -8.07 -17.92
C GLY A 240 -11.01 -7.42 -17.07
N VAL A 241 -11.38 -6.87 -15.92
CA VAL A 241 -10.45 -6.29 -14.96
C VAL A 241 -9.82 -7.42 -14.15
N GLY A 242 -8.50 -7.55 -14.26
CA GLY A 242 -7.72 -8.58 -13.58
C GLY A 242 -7.27 -8.18 -12.18
N ALA A 243 -7.00 -6.90 -11.94
CA ALA A 243 -6.58 -6.41 -10.63
C ALA A 243 -6.90 -4.91 -10.44
N ILE A 244 -7.04 -4.53 -9.17
CA ILE A 244 -7.02 -3.14 -8.71
C ILE A 244 -5.73 -2.95 -7.91
N VAL A 245 -5.04 -1.83 -8.10
CA VAL A 245 -3.82 -1.48 -7.38
C VAL A 245 -4.04 -0.18 -6.62
N VAL A 246 -3.78 -0.19 -5.33
CA VAL A 246 -3.95 0.95 -4.42
C VAL A 246 -2.61 1.36 -3.84
N THR A 247 -2.14 2.55 -4.20
CA THR A 247 -0.94 3.17 -3.60
C THR A 247 -1.37 4.40 -2.81
N HIS A 248 -1.62 4.20 -1.53
CA HIS A 248 -2.26 5.18 -0.65
C HIS A 248 -1.87 4.98 0.82
N GLY A 249 -2.40 5.82 1.70
CA GLY A 249 -2.38 5.63 3.15
C GLY A 249 -1.66 6.73 3.91
N GLU A 250 -0.86 7.55 3.24
CA GLU A 250 -0.10 8.62 3.87
C GLU A 250 -1.02 9.76 4.36
N HIS A 251 -2.05 10.14 3.59
CA HIS A 251 -3.05 11.12 4.04
C HIS A 251 -3.85 10.59 5.25
N ASP A 252 -4.22 9.32 5.18
CA ASP A 252 -5.03 8.64 6.20
C ASP A 252 -4.17 7.97 7.30
N ALA A 253 -2.94 8.43 7.51
CA ALA A 253 -2.00 7.75 8.40
C ALA A 253 -2.50 7.62 9.86
N GLY A 254 -3.36 8.54 10.30
CA GLY A 254 -4.01 8.51 11.61
C GLY A 254 -5.48 8.06 11.59
N ARG A 255 -6.01 7.61 10.45
CA ARG A 255 -7.43 7.27 10.32
C ARG A 255 -7.72 5.88 10.89
N PRO A 256 -8.54 5.75 11.94
CA PRO A 256 -8.82 4.47 12.57
C PRO A 256 -9.71 3.54 11.72
N THR A 257 -10.51 4.09 10.81
CA THR A 257 -11.43 3.33 9.94
C THR A 257 -10.81 2.93 8.60
N TYR A 258 -9.50 3.16 8.41
CA TYR A 258 -8.88 3.01 7.10
C TYR A 258 -8.96 1.58 6.55
N GLU A 259 -8.89 0.58 7.42
CA GLU A 259 -9.10 -0.83 7.06
C GLU A 259 -10.49 -1.09 6.48
N ASP A 260 -11.54 -0.68 7.20
CA ASP A 260 -12.93 -0.81 6.74
C ASP A 260 -13.17 -0.03 5.44
N ASP A 261 -12.57 1.16 5.31
CA ASP A 261 -12.66 1.98 4.11
C ASP A 261 -11.98 1.30 2.90
N LEU A 262 -10.83 0.61 3.09
CA LEU A 262 -10.17 -0.19 2.05
C LEU A 262 -11.03 -1.38 1.62
N PHE A 263 -11.56 -2.14 2.57
CA PHE A 263 -12.45 -3.26 2.25
C PHE A 263 -13.70 -2.79 1.50
N LYS A 264 -14.30 -1.67 1.92
CA LYS A 264 -15.44 -1.07 1.24
C LYS A 264 -15.11 -0.63 -0.18
N LEU A 265 -13.95 0.01 -0.37
CA LEU A 265 -13.47 0.41 -1.69
C LEU A 265 -13.31 -0.81 -2.62
N TRP A 266 -12.71 -1.89 -2.11
CA TRP A 266 -12.60 -3.15 -2.86
C TRP A 266 -13.96 -3.72 -3.20
N SER A 267 -14.86 -3.85 -2.23
CA SER A 267 -16.19 -4.43 -2.46
C SER A 267 -16.98 -3.65 -3.50
N ASP A 268 -16.90 -2.32 -3.48
CA ASP A 268 -17.56 -1.44 -4.44
C ASP A 268 -17.02 -1.64 -5.86
N TYR A 269 -15.69 -1.62 -6.03
CA TYR A 269 -15.08 -1.89 -7.33
C TYR A 269 -15.36 -3.31 -7.82
N ASN A 270 -15.23 -4.32 -6.96
CA ASN A 270 -15.48 -5.71 -7.32
C ASN A 270 -16.93 -5.91 -7.79
N GLN A 271 -17.90 -5.20 -7.19
CA GLN A 271 -19.29 -5.23 -7.66
C GLN A 271 -19.47 -4.49 -8.99
N ASP A 272 -19.10 -3.22 -9.06
CA ASP A 272 -19.46 -2.35 -10.17
C ASP A 272 -18.67 -2.69 -11.45
N LEU A 273 -17.37 -3.00 -11.33
CA LEU A 273 -16.55 -3.32 -12.51
C LEU A 273 -16.96 -4.65 -13.14
N LYS A 274 -17.40 -5.63 -12.33
CA LYS A 274 -17.96 -6.88 -12.86
C LYS A 274 -19.26 -6.66 -13.62
N ALA A 275 -20.09 -5.73 -13.18
CA ALA A 275 -21.31 -5.37 -13.90
C ALA A 275 -21.00 -4.71 -15.26
N LEU A 276 -19.94 -3.90 -15.33
CA LEU A 276 -19.53 -3.23 -16.58
C LEU A 276 -18.88 -4.17 -17.60
N THR A 277 -18.05 -5.11 -17.15
CA THR A 277 -17.34 -6.04 -18.03
C THR A 277 -18.11 -7.33 -18.32
N GLY A 278 -19.12 -7.65 -17.49
CA GLY A 278 -19.83 -8.93 -17.52
C GLY A 278 -19.00 -10.10 -16.95
N GLN A 279 -17.83 -9.84 -16.36
CA GLN A 279 -17.00 -10.89 -15.79
C GLN A 279 -17.58 -11.45 -14.49
N THR A 280 -17.35 -12.74 -14.24
CA THR A 280 -17.80 -13.42 -13.00
C THR A 280 -16.68 -13.63 -11.99
N ARG A 281 -15.41 -13.57 -12.42
CA ARG A 281 -14.23 -13.69 -11.56
C ARG A 281 -14.14 -12.50 -10.59
N SER A 282 -13.81 -12.76 -9.32
CA SER A 282 -13.48 -11.72 -8.33
C SER A 282 -12.24 -10.95 -8.78
N ILE A 283 -12.22 -9.65 -8.51
CA ILE A 283 -11.11 -8.76 -8.85
C ILE A 283 -10.26 -8.57 -7.58
N PRO A 284 -9.03 -9.12 -7.52
CA PRO A 284 -8.16 -8.88 -6.38
C PRO A 284 -7.71 -7.41 -6.33
N MET A 285 -7.65 -6.86 -5.11
CA MET A 285 -7.02 -5.56 -4.84
C MET A 285 -5.65 -5.76 -4.21
N LEU A 286 -4.63 -5.16 -4.82
CA LEU A 286 -3.27 -5.11 -4.31
C LEU A 286 -3.06 -3.76 -3.62
N VAL A 287 -2.65 -3.78 -2.36
CA VAL A 287 -2.41 -2.59 -1.55
C VAL A 287 -0.96 -2.57 -1.11
N SER A 288 -0.23 -1.47 -1.35
CA SER A 288 1.14 -1.33 -0.80
C SER A 288 1.13 -0.69 0.57
N GLN A 289 1.97 -1.15 1.50
CA GLN A 289 2.11 -0.49 2.78
C GLN A 289 2.85 0.84 2.66
N GLN A 290 2.31 1.89 3.26
CA GLN A 290 2.99 3.17 3.42
C GLN A 290 3.98 3.14 4.59
N HIS A 291 5.09 3.87 4.48
CA HIS A 291 6.13 3.91 5.51
C HIS A 291 6.70 5.32 5.77
N SER A 292 6.10 6.36 5.19
CA SER A 292 6.60 7.74 5.22
C SER A 292 5.91 8.63 6.25
N VAL A 293 4.59 8.50 6.42
CA VAL A 293 3.79 9.43 7.24
C VAL A 293 3.08 8.67 8.36
N PRO A 294 2.99 9.15 9.61
CA PRO A 294 3.60 10.37 10.15
C PRO A 294 5.13 10.31 10.23
N PHE A 295 5.75 11.48 10.34
CA PHE A 295 7.20 11.63 10.41
C PHE A 295 7.71 11.67 11.84
N GLU A 296 6.91 12.20 12.76
CA GLU A 296 7.32 12.57 14.12
C GLU A 296 7.97 11.39 14.86
N ALA A 297 9.02 11.66 15.63
CA ALA A 297 9.68 10.65 16.44
C ALA A 297 8.66 9.96 17.37
N GLY A 298 8.60 8.63 17.32
CA GLY A 298 7.71 7.81 18.15
C GLY A 298 6.31 7.65 17.58
N SER A 299 6.02 8.31 16.45
CA SER A 299 4.76 8.15 15.76
C SER A 299 4.69 6.80 15.05
N ARG A 300 3.47 6.29 14.95
CA ARG A 300 3.07 5.07 14.24
C ARG A 300 1.92 5.40 13.33
N SER A 301 1.66 4.52 12.37
CA SER A 301 0.54 4.71 11.45
C SER A 301 -0.49 3.60 11.55
N ALA A 302 -1.75 4.00 11.75
CA ALA A 302 -2.90 3.13 11.65
C ALA A 302 -3.06 2.58 10.22
N SER A 303 -2.80 3.40 9.20
CA SER A 303 -2.92 2.97 7.81
C SER A 303 -1.88 1.93 7.41
N THR A 304 -0.62 2.07 7.87
CA THR A 304 0.42 1.06 7.61
C THR A 304 0.00 -0.32 8.12
N TYR A 305 -0.50 -0.41 9.36
CA TYR A 305 -1.00 -1.66 9.93
C TYR A 305 -2.21 -2.18 9.14
N ALA A 306 -3.22 -1.33 8.92
CA ALA A 306 -4.46 -1.67 8.23
C ALA A 306 -4.22 -2.25 6.82
N GLN A 307 -3.21 -1.76 6.09
CA GLN A 307 -2.90 -2.23 4.73
C GLN A 307 -2.40 -3.67 4.69
N TRP A 308 -1.71 -4.11 5.73
CA TRP A 308 -1.35 -5.51 5.88
C TRP A 308 -2.52 -6.31 6.44
N HIS A 309 -3.14 -5.83 7.52
CA HIS A 309 -4.18 -6.55 8.24
C HIS A 309 -5.41 -6.86 7.38
N VAL A 310 -5.84 -5.92 6.52
CA VAL A 310 -6.96 -6.15 5.59
C VAL A 310 -6.73 -7.35 4.66
N GLY A 311 -5.48 -7.62 4.28
CA GLY A 311 -5.12 -8.79 3.45
C GLY A 311 -5.05 -10.09 4.24
N VAL A 312 -4.81 -10.03 5.55
CA VAL A 312 -4.89 -11.18 6.46
C VAL A 312 -6.35 -11.58 6.69
N GLU A 313 -7.24 -10.60 6.88
CA GLU A 313 -8.68 -10.83 7.12
C GLU A 313 -9.45 -11.24 5.85
N HIS A 314 -8.99 -10.80 4.67
CA HIS A 314 -9.62 -11.08 3.37
C HIS A 314 -8.67 -11.76 2.39
N PRO A 315 -8.12 -12.94 2.75
CA PRO A 315 -7.11 -13.61 1.93
C PRO A 315 -7.70 -13.99 0.57
N GLY A 316 -6.97 -13.65 -0.48
CA GLY A 316 -7.40 -13.93 -1.85
C GLY A 316 -8.10 -12.76 -2.54
N ASP A 317 -8.86 -11.96 -1.79
CA ASP A 317 -9.58 -10.78 -2.29
C ASP A 317 -8.72 -9.51 -2.18
N ILE A 318 -8.03 -9.31 -1.05
CA ILE A 318 -7.11 -8.20 -0.85
C ILE A 318 -5.72 -8.75 -0.52
N VAL A 319 -4.69 -8.19 -1.15
CA VAL A 319 -3.30 -8.62 -1.01
C VAL A 319 -2.44 -7.41 -0.66
N CYS A 320 -1.77 -7.46 0.49
CA CYS A 320 -0.72 -6.50 0.80
C CYS A 320 0.52 -6.82 -0.02
N SER A 321 0.90 -5.98 -0.99
CA SER A 321 2.06 -6.22 -1.86
C SER A 321 3.42 -6.17 -1.13
N GLY A 322 3.41 -5.77 0.14
CA GLY A 322 4.59 -5.59 0.96
C GLY A 322 4.87 -4.11 1.24
N PRO A 323 6.01 -3.84 1.90
CA PRO A 323 6.44 -2.50 2.22
C PRO A 323 6.98 -1.75 1.00
N LYS A 324 7.14 -0.43 1.16
CA LYS A 324 7.83 0.45 0.21
C LYS A 324 9.14 1.02 0.74
N TYR A 325 9.53 0.72 1.99
CA TYR A 325 10.67 1.36 2.64
C TYR A 325 12.03 1.05 1.99
N GLN A 326 12.13 -0.04 1.24
CA GLN A 326 13.32 -0.47 0.51
C GLN A 326 13.53 0.28 -0.80
N TYR A 327 12.52 1.00 -1.28
CA TYR A 327 12.59 1.69 -2.56
C TYR A 327 13.29 3.05 -2.44
N PRO A 328 13.85 3.58 -3.52
CA PRO A 328 14.46 4.90 -3.52
C PRO A 328 13.41 6.02 -3.56
N TYR A 329 13.53 6.95 -2.63
CA TYR A 329 12.66 8.11 -2.47
C TYR A 329 13.28 9.37 -3.07
N ALA A 330 12.43 10.37 -3.31
CA ALA A 330 12.84 11.74 -3.52
C ALA A 330 13.29 12.39 -2.20
N ASP A 331 13.86 13.60 -2.29
CA ASP A 331 14.40 14.33 -1.13
C ASP A 331 13.33 14.71 -0.07
N ASP A 332 12.04 14.59 -0.40
CA ASP A 332 10.96 14.83 0.56
C ASP A 332 10.67 13.62 1.47
N HIS A 333 11.26 12.46 1.19
CA HIS A 333 11.09 11.20 1.94
C HIS A 333 9.63 10.70 2.05
N VAL A 334 8.73 11.25 1.24
CA VAL A 334 7.32 10.82 1.08
C VAL A 334 7.15 10.08 -0.23
N HIS A 335 7.68 10.66 -1.30
CA HIS A 335 7.43 10.20 -2.64
C HIS A 335 8.58 9.35 -3.16
N LEU A 336 8.26 8.32 -3.92
CA LEU A 336 9.24 7.58 -4.68
C LEU A 336 9.82 8.48 -5.77
N ASN A 337 11.09 8.30 -6.11
CA ASN A 337 11.59 8.87 -7.35
C ASN A 337 11.21 7.97 -8.54
N ALA A 338 11.53 8.37 -9.78
CA ALA A 338 11.18 7.59 -10.97
C ALA A 338 11.66 6.13 -10.91
N ASN A 339 12.83 5.86 -10.33
CA ASN A 339 13.32 4.49 -10.16
C ASN A 339 12.51 3.72 -9.11
N GLY A 340 12.06 4.38 -8.05
CA GLY A 340 11.20 3.76 -7.04
C GLY A 340 9.84 3.35 -7.60
N TYR A 341 9.24 4.18 -8.47
CA TYR A 341 8.00 3.82 -9.17
C TYR A 341 8.17 2.64 -10.12
N GLU A 342 9.29 2.55 -10.85
CA GLU A 342 9.59 1.38 -11.67
C GLU A 342 9.67 0.09 -10.83
N LEU A 343 10.40 0.13 -9.71
CA LEU A 343 10.53 -1.03 -8.82
C LEU A 343 9.18 -1.46 -8.23
N LEU A 344 8.39 -0.50 -7.75
CA LEU A 344 7.04 -0.76 -7.25
C LEU A 344 6.15 -1.38 -8.33
N GLY A 345 6.20 -0.85 -9.56
CA GLY A 345 5.49 -1.38 -10.71
C GLY A 345 5.86 -2.83 -11.01
N GLU A 346 7.15 -3.15 -11.06
CA GLU A 346 7.63 -4.52 -11.27
C GLU A 346 7.17 -5.47 -10.16
N LYS A 347 7.18 -5.05 -8.89
CA LYS A 347 6.67 -5.87 -7.78
C LYS A 347 5.17 -6.12 -7.93
N TYR A 348 4.38 -5.09 -8.27
CA TYR A 348 2.96 -5.31 -8.60
C TYR A 348 2.79 -6.27 -9.78
N GLY A 349 3.62 -6.15 -10.82
CA GLY A 349 3.58 -7.03 -11.98
C GLY A 349 3.87 -8.49 -11.66
N GLN A 350 4.81 -8.76 -10.75
CA GLN A 350 5.06 -10.10 -10.21
C GLN A 350 3.79 -10.67 -9.55
N ILE A 351 3.15 -9.90 -8.68
CA ILE A 351 1.98 -10.35 -7.92
C ILE A 351 0.78 -10.56 -8.85
N VAL A 352 0.54 -9.64 -9.79
CA VAL A 352 -0.51 -9.77 -10.80
C VAL A 352 -0.27 -11.01 -11.66
N PHE A 353 0.97 -11.28 -12.05
CA PHE A 353 1.30 -12.49 -12.80
C PHE A 353 0.98 -13.77 -12.03
N GLU A 354 1.46 -13.92 -10.79
CA GLU A 354 1.17 -15.09 -9.96
C GLU A 354 -0.35 -15.25 -9.73
N LYS A 355 -1.04 -14.16 -9.39
CA LYS A 355 -2.45 -14.21 -8.96
C LYS A 355 -3.46 -14.25 -10.09
N VAL A 356 -3.28 -13.41 -11.10
CA VAL A 356 -4.25 -13.23 -12.18
C VAL A 356 -3.95 -14.17 -13.34
N VAL A 357 -2.68 -14.27 -13.74
CA VAL A 357 -2.25 -15.06 -14.92
C VAL A 357 -2.08 -16.53 -14.58
N LEU A 358 -1.40 -16.86 -13.47
CA LEU A 358 -1.20 -18.25 -13.04
C LEU A 358 -2.30 -18.78 -12.12
N GLY A 359 -3.14 -17.90 -11.55
CA GLY A 359 -4.23 -18.30 -10.67
C GLY A 359 -3.76 -18.82 -9.30
N ARG A 360 -2.53 -18.50 -8.89
CA ARG A 360 -1.98 -18.88 -7.59
C ARG A 360 -2.34 -17.87 -6.52
N ASP A 361 -2.36 -18.31 -5.28
CA ASP A 361 -2.38 -17.36 -4.17
C ASP A 361 -1.00 -16.74 -3.99
N TRP A 362 -0.99 -15.52 -3.46
CA TRP A 362 0.22 -14.79 -3.13
C TRP A 362 0.04 -14.16 -1.75
N GLN A 363 1.07 -14.28 -0.91
CA GLN A 363 1.14 -13.65 0.41
C GLN A 363 2.52 -12.99 0.57
N PRO A 364 2.61 -11.85 1.28
CA PRO A 364 3.89 -11.22 1.54
C PRO A 364 4.69 -12.01 2.58
N LEU A 365 5.96 -11.67 2.75
CA LEU A 365 6.68 -12.05 3.96
C LEU A 365 6.00 -11.40 5.18
N GLN A 366 5.36 -12.21 6.02
CA GLN A 366 4.51 -11.74 7.12
C GLN A 366 4.58 -12.65 8.35
N PRO A 367 4.36 -12.13 9.56
CA PRO A 367 4.32 -12.96 10.75
C PRO A 367 3.09 -13.87 10.75
N THR A 368 3.23 -15.06 11.29
CA THR A 368 2.15 -16.05 11.44
C THR A 368 1.86 -16.41 12.88
N ASP A 369 2.85 -16.28 13.76
CA ASP A 369 2.74 -16.63 15.17
C ASP A 369 3.79 -15.89 16.00
N VAL A 370 3.49 -15.70 17.29
CA VAL A 370 4.43 -15.13 18.25
C VAL A 370 4.35 -15.88 19.58
N GLU A 371 5.51 -16.29 20.08
CA GLU A 371 5.65 -16.96 21.38
C GLU A 371 6.77 -16.32 22.19
N ARG A 372 6.78 -16.56 23.50
CA ARG A 372 7.90 -16.17 24.38
C ARG A 372 8.35 -17.29 25.28
N SER A 373 9.65 -17.28 25.58
CA SER A 373 10.27 -18.14 26.58
C SER A 373 11.33 -17.35 27.33
N GLY A 374 11.03 -16.99 28.59
CA GLY A 374 11.91 -16.14 29.40
C GLY A 374 12.12 -14.78 28.76
N ARG A 375 13.34 -14.51 28.28
CA ARG A 375 13.76 -13.26 27.63
C ARG A 375 13.76 -13.32 26.11
N VAL A 376 13.26 -14.40 25.52
CA VAL A 376 13.24 -14.57 24.07
C VAL A 376 11.81 -14.50 23.58
N ILE A 377 11.54 -13.61 22.64
CA ILE A 377 10.33 -13.58 21.82
C ILE A 377 10.68 -14.23 20.49
N THR A 378 9.90 -15.22 20.05
CA THR A 378 10.07 -15.86 18.74
C THR A 378 8.89 -15.47 17.87
N VAL A 379 9.17 -14.81 16.75
CA VAL A 379 8.17 -14.49 15.72
C VAL A 379 8.37 -15.45 14.56
N ARG A 380 7.35 -16.22 14.20
CA ARG A 380 7.37 -17.12 13.04
C ARG A 380 6.78 -16.41 11.84
N PHE A 381 7.26 -16.75 10.64
CA PHE A 381 6.87 -16.07 9.41
C PHE A 381 6.34 -17.05 8.36
N HIS A 382 5.38 -16.58 7.56
CA HIS A 382 5.18 -17.10 6.23
C HIS A 382 6.31 -16.57 5.34
N VAL A 383 7.12 -17.47 4.79
CA VAL A 383 8.28 -17.15 3.96
C VAL A 383 8.02 -17.60 2.53
N PRO A 384 7.59 -16.72 1.61
CA PRO A 384 7.22 -17.11 0.25
C PRO A 384 8.35 -17.86 -0.46
N VAL A 385 9.59 -17.35 -0.36
CA VAL A 385 10.78 -18.04 -0.88
C VAL A 385 11.89 -18.06 0.16
N GLY A 386 12.07 -19.21 0.82
CA GLY A 386 13.12 -19.38 1.83
C GLY A 386 14.55 -19.41 1.25
N PRO A 387 15.58 -19.20 2.10
CA PRO A 387 15.49 -18.87 3.53
C PRO A 387 15.25 -17.37 3.79
N LEU A 388 14.91 -17.03 5.04
CA LEU A 388 14.98 -15.65 5.53
C LEU A 388 16.41 -15.11 5.47
N LYS A 389 16.55 -13.80 5.22
CA LYS A 389 17.83 -13.09 5.16
C LYS A 389 17.72 -11.69 5.75
N TRP A 390 18.83 -11.23 6.33
CA TRP A 390 19.05 -9.81 6.60
C TRP A 390 19.57 -9.13 5.34
N ASP A 391 19.03 -7.94 5.05
CA ASP A 391 19.55 -7.05 4.04
C ASP A 391 20.40 -5.95 4.67
N ASP A 392 21.70 -6.23 4.76
CA ASP A 392 22.68 -5.27 5.30
C ASP A 392 22.97 -4.09 4.33
N ALA A 393 22.35 -4.06 3.13
CA ALA A 393 22.40 -2.87 2.28
C ALA A 393 21.49 -1.75 2.78
N LEU A 394 20.44 -2.08 3.55
CA LEU A 394 19.65 -1.10 4.28
C LEU A 394 20.36 -0.75 5.60
N PRO A 395 20.48 0.54 5.97
CA PRO A 395 21.07 0.93 7.25
C PRO A 395 20.27 0.34 8.42
N SER A 396 20.92 0.10 9.55
CA SER A 396 20.21 -0.35 10.76
C SER A 396 19.20 0.71 11.22
N PRO A 397 17.94 0.33 11.52
CA PRO A 397 16.94 1.23 12.13
C PRO A 397 17.28 1.60 13.58
N HIS A 398 16.63 2.62 14.13
CA HIS A 398 16.70 3.00 15.56
C HIS A 398 18.11 3.35 16.08
N GLN A 399 18.93 3.98 15.24
CA GLN A 399 20.30 4.38 15.61
C GLN A 399 20.35 5.81 16.17
N THR A 400 19.30 6.60 16.01
CA THR A 400 19.26 8.02 16.42
C THR A 400 18.28 8.29 17.54
N ALA A 401 17.12 7.64 17.52
CA ALA A 401 16.13 7.65 18.58
C ALA A 401 15.69 6.20 18.86
N TYR A 402 14.93 5.99 19.95
CA TYR A 402 14.42 4.66 20.32
C TYR A 402 15.52 3.57 20.37
N THR A 403 16.73 3.96 20.82
CA THR A 403 17.96 3.15 20.72
C THR A 403 17.92 1.88 21.58
N GLU A 404 16.92 1.73 22.43
CA GLU A 404 16.56 0.45 23.05
C GLU A 404 16.34 -0.66 22.00
N TRP A 405 15.99 -0.30 20.76
CA TRP A 405 15.78 -1.23 19.64
C TRP A 405 16.91 -1.21 18.61
N ALA A 406 18.04 -0.56 18.89
CA ALA A 406 19.15 -0.43 17.94
C ALA A 406 19.75 -1.78 17.48
N GLN A 407 19.63 -2.83 18.29
CA GLN A 407 20.05 -4.21 17.95
C GLN A 407 18.89 -5.06 17.38
N GLY A 408 17.76 -4.43 17.08
CA GLY A 408 16.53 -5.09 16.64
C GLY A 408 16.42 -5.29 15.13
N ARG A 409 17.25 -4.64 14.30
CA ARG A 409 17.17 -4.74 12.82
C ARG A 409 15.77 -4.42 12.24
N GLY A 410 15.03 -3.55 12.93
CA GLY A 410 13.65 -3.18 12.62
C GLY A 410 12.61 -3.76 13.57
N PHE A 411 12.97 -4.76 14.39
CA PHE A 411 12.10 -5.23 15.46
C PHE A 411 12.07 -4.28 16.64
N GLU A 412 10.88 -4.14 17.23
CA GLU A 412 10.56 -3.24 18.32
C GLU A 412 9.82 -4.03 19.42
N VAL A 413 10.12 -3.78 20.69
CA VAL A 413 9.43 -4.45 21.82
C VAL A 413 9.05 -3.42 22.88
N TRP A 414 7.80 -3.45 23.33
CA TRP A 414 7.30 -2.53 24.36
C TRP A 414 6.20 -3.17 25.22
N SER A 415 5.90 -2.52 26.34
CA SER A 415 4.75 -2.81 27.20
C SER A 415 4.13 -1.50 27.68
N GLY A 416 2.88 -1.24 27.29
CA GLY A 416 2.28 0.08 27.48
C GLY A 416 3.10 1.16 26.79
N THR A 417 3.61 2.14 27.54
CA THR A 417 4.51 3.19 27.03
C THR A 417 5.99 2.90 27.24
N SER A 418 6.33 1.78 27.91
CA SER A 418 7.72 1.43 28.23
C SER A 418 8.34 0.60 27.12
N ARG A 419 9.46 1.07 26.57
CA ARG A 419 10.27 0.35 25.59
C ARG A 419 11.11 -0.71 26.29
N ILE A 420 11.22 -1.88 25.68
CA ILE A 420 12.02 -3.00 26.19
C ILE A 420 13.26 -3.12 25.30
N THR A 421 14.44 -3.06 25.92
CA THR A 421 15.71 -3.11 25.20
C THR A 421 15.95 -4.49 24.57
N ILE A 422 16.21 -4.50 23.27
CA ILE A 422 16.61 -5.67 22.50
C ILE A 422 18.13 -5.79 22.57
N SER A 423 18.63 -6.95 23.00
CA SER A 423 20.07 -7.26 23.03
C SER A 423 20.56 -7.90 21.73
N GLY A 424 19.66 -8.51 20.95
CA GLY A 424 19.97 -9.03 19.62
C GLY A 424 18.80 -9.76 18.98
N VAL A 425 18.91 -9.95 17.67
CA VAL A 425 17.98 -10.75 16.87
C VAL A 425 18.75 -11.77 16.05
N GLU A 426 18.20 -12.98 15.92
CA GLU A 426 18.77 -14.05 15.11
C GLU A 426 17.67 -14.71 14.25
N ILE A 427 18.00 -15.05 13.01
CA ILE A 427 17.14 -15.87 12.16
C ILE A 427 17.34 -17.34 12.56
N ASP A 428 16.24 -18.04 12.81
CA ASP A 428 16.19 -19.46 13.12
C ASP A 428 15.14 -20.12 12.21
N GLY A 429 15.59 -20.63 11.05
CA GLY A 429 14.69 -21.21 10.04
C GLY A 429 13.75 -20.16 9.42
N ASP A 430 12.45 -20.35 9.66
CA ASP A 430 11.36 -19.45 9.26
C ASP A 430 10.95 -18.48 10.38
N ALA A 431 11.71 -18.42 11.47
CA ALA A 431 11.46 -17.56 12.61
C ALA A 431 12.58 -16.55 12.84
N VAL A 432 12.26 -15.48 13.57
CA VAL A 432 13.24 -14.57 14.17
C VAL A 432 13.10 -14.65 15.68
N ARG A 433 14.22 -14.91 16.36
CA ARG A 433 14.31 -14.91 17.83
C ARG A 433 14.88 -13.57 18.27
N ILE A 434 14.11 -12.86 19.08
CA ILE A 434 14.41 -11.54 19.62
C ILE A 434 14.75 -11.73 21.10
N THR A 435 16.00 -11.47 21.46
CA THR A 435 16.44 -11.52 22.86
C THR A 435 16.36 -10.13 23.47
N VAL A 436 15.72 -10.01 24.64
CA VAL A 436 15.64 -8.75 25.39
C VAL A 436 16.58 -8.73 26.60
N ALA A 437 16.96 -7.53 27.03
CA ALA A 437 17.97 -7.33 28.09
C ALA A 437 17.47 -7.73 29.50
N ALA A 438 16.16 -7.64 29.74
CA ALA A 438 15.52 -7.90 31.04
C ALA A 438 14.34 -8.87 30.89
N ASP A 439 13.87 -9.41 32.02
CA ASP A 439 12.70 -10.29 32.03
C ASP A 439 11.45 -9.55 31.51
N LEU A 440 10.68 -10.22 30.66
CA LEU A 440 9.47 -9.64 30.07
C LEU A 440 8.36 -9.50 31.13
N PRO A 441 7.59 -8.40 31.11
CA PRO A 441 6.35 -8.29 31.88
C PRO A 441 5.40 -9.46 31.62
N ALA A 442 4.65 -9.88 32.64
CA ALA A 442 3.76 -11.05 32.54
C ALA A 442 2.63 -10.89 31.51
N SER A 443 2.24 -9.67 31.15
CA SER A 443 1.21 -9.39 30.14
C SER A 443 1.42 -8.00 29.53
N GLY A 444 0.71 -7.70 28.44
CA GLY A 444 0.74 -6.39 27.79
C GLY A 444 2.01 -6.10 26.98
N VAL A 445 2.81 -7.14 26.72
CA VAL A 445 3.98 -7.05 25.84
C VAL A 445 3.53 -7.10 24.39
N MET A 446 4.11 -6.23 23.59
CA MET A 446 3.91 -6.17 22.15
C MET A 446 5.26 -6.30 21.45
N VAL A 447 5.25 -6.95 20.29
CA VAL A 447 6.34 -6.94 19.33
C VAL A 447 5.86 -6.25 18.05
N GLY A 448 6.70 -5.40 17.47
CA GLY A 448 6.44 -4.78 16.19
C GLY A 448 7.65 -4.88 15.28
N TYR A 449 7.44 -4.52 14.01
CA TYR A 449 8.51 -4.45 13.03
C TYR A 449 8.26 -3.26 12.08
N ALA A 450 9.26 -2.41 11.89
CA ALA A 450 9.21 -1.21 11.05
C ALA A 450 7.96 -0.33 11.31
N ALA A 451 7.55 -0.22 12.57
CA ALA A 451 6.27 0.40 12.96
C ALA A 451 6.44 1.83 13.48
N THR A 452 7.57 2.13 14.14
CA THR A 452 7.81 3.40 14.82
C THR A 452 8.82 4.26 14.06
N SER A 453 8.50 5.53 13.84
CA SER A 453 9.45 6.50 13.26
C SER A 453 10.49 6.95 14.28
N ASP A 454 11.75 7.06 13.86
CA ASP A 454 12.81 7.71 14.63
C ASP A 454 12.71 9.25 14.60
N GLY A 455 11.89 9.81 13.72
CA GLY A 455 11.93 11.23 13.36
C GLY A 455 13.04 11.58 12.35
N ALA A 456 14.10 10.77 12.31
CA ALA A 456 15.14 10.84 11.30
C ALA A 456 14.75 10.00 10.08
N MET A 457 14.96 10.55 8.89
CA MET A 457 14.69 9.88 7.62
C MET A 457 15.92 9.09 7.15
N MET A 458 15.69 7.89 6.60
CA MET A 458 16.73 7.15 5.88
C MET A 458 17.16 7.94 4.64
N ASN A 459 18.46 8.08 4.41
CA ASN A 459 18.97 8.78 3.22
C ASN A 459 18.48 8.10 1.94
N GLY A 460 17.81 8.85 1.06
CA GLY A 460 17.17 8.32 -0.14
C GLY A 460 16.01 7.34 0.14
N GLY A 461 15.48 7.35 1.35
CA GLY A 461 14.46 6.40 1.82
C GLY A 461 13.37 7.09 2.63
N THR A 462 12.79 6.34 3.56
CA THR A 462 11.63 6.78 4.36
C THR A 462 11.91 6.78 5.87
N THR A 463 10.92 6.98 6.73
CA THR A 463 11.11 7.10 8.20
C THR A 463 10.98 5.82 8.99
N ARG A 464 10.36 4.79 8.40
CA ARG A 464 10.20 3.47 9.01
C ARG A 464 10.71 2.40 8.07
N TRP A 465 11.60 1.54 8.55
CA TRP A 465 12.16 0.46 7.76
C TRP A 465 12.65 -0.68 8.63
N GLY A 466 12.94 -1.82 8.00
CA GLY A 466 13.62 -2.95 8.63
C GLY A 466 14.45 -3.72 7.61
N GLN A 467 15.21 -4.70 8.09
CA GLN A 467 16.20 -5.42 7.26
C GLN A 467 15.80 -6.86 6.91
N LEU A 468 14.68 -7.37 7.42
CA LEU A 468 14.21 -8.73 7.15
C LEU A 468 13.57 -8.84 5.77
N ARG A 469 14.06 -9.81 4.99
CA ARG A 469 13.52 -10.20 3.70
C ARG A 469 13.60 -11.71 3.51
N ASP A 470 12.96 -12.21 2.47
CA ASP A 470 13.12 -13.60 2.02
C ASP A 470 14.27 -13.71 0.98
N SER A 471 14.34 -14.86 0.29
CA SER A 471 15.34 -15.14 -0.75
C SER A 471 14.75 -15.23 -2.15
N ASP A 472 13.60 -14.58 -2.40
CA ASP A 472 12.98 -14.57 -3.73
C ASP A 472 13.96 -14.05 -4.80
N PRO A 473 14.28 -14.85 -5.82
CA PRO A 473 15.22 -14.48 -6.87
C PRO A 473 14.60 -13.56 -7.93
N PHE A 474 13.36 -13.10 -7.75
CA PHE A 474 12.69 -12.20 -8.68
C PHE A 474 13.54 -10.97 -9.02
N VAL A 475 13.64 -10.68 -10.32
CA VAL A 475 14.37 -9.53 -10.87
C VAL A 475 13.44 -8.75 -11.78
N GLY A 476 13.48 -7.43 -11.63
CA GLY A 476 12.74 -6.48 -12.45
C GLY A 476 13.14 -6.52 -13.93
N SER A 477 12.15 -6.55 -14.82
CA SER A 477 12.32 -6.62 -16.28
C SER A 477 12.75 -5.31 -16.94
N ARG A 478 12.57 -4.16 -16.27
CA ARG A 478 13.10 -2.85 -16.70
C ARG A 478 14.33 -2.47 -15.89
N SER A 479 14.27 -2.63 -14.57
CA SER A 479 15.30 -2.18 -13.65
C SER A 479 16.53 -3.11 -13.63
N GLY A 480 16.34 -4.41 -13.89
CA GLY A 480 17.37 -5.43 -13.68
C GLY A 480 17.74 -5.62 -12.19
N VAL A 481 16.93 -5.07 -11.27
CA VAL A 481 17.20 -5.10 -9.83
C VAL A 481 16.46 -6.27 -9.19
N ALA A 482 17.16 -7.00 -8.31
CA ALA A 482 16.54 -8.03 -7.49
C ALA A 482 15.55 -7.41 -6.51
N GLN A 483 14.34 -7.95 -6.45
CA GLN A 483 13.28 -7.47 -5.56
C GLN A 483 12.73 -8.63 -4.71
N PRO A 484 13.48 -9.08 -3.69
CA PRO A 484 12.99 -10.07 -2.75
C PRO A 484 11.76 -9.55 -1.98
N ASN A 485 11.04 -10.42 -1.30
CA ASN A 485 9.92 -10.01 -0.48
C ASN A 485 10.42 -9.49 0.86
N TYR A 486 10.28 -8.19 1.10
CA TYR A 486 10.60 -7.56 2.37
C TYR A 486 9.45 -7.76 3.36
N CYS A 487 9.79 -7.90 4.64
CA CYS A 487 8.80 -8.13 5.68
C CYS A 487 7.87 -6.91 5.81
N VAL A 488 6.57 -7.17 5.83
CA VAL A 488 5.55 -6.16 6.15
C VAL A 488 5.81 -5.55 7.53
N ALA A 489 5.39 -4.30 7.71
CA ALA A 489 5.28 -3.73 9.04
C ALA A 489 4.09 -4.34 9.78
N PHE A 490 4.26 -4.68 11.06
CA PHE A 490 3.24 -5.30 11.89
C PHE A 490 3.39 -4.92 13.37
N GLU A 491 2.32 -5.16 14.13
CA GLU A 491 2.32 -5.11 15.60
C GLU A 491 1.52 -6.32 16.12
N LEU A 492 2.07 -7.10 17.05
CA LEU A 492 1.46 -8.31 17.60
C LEU A 492 1.59 -8.35 19.12
N SER A 493 0.54 -8.81 19.79
CA SER A 493 0.60 -9.10 21.24
C SER A 493 1.42 -10.36 21.49
N VAL A 494 2.36 -10.26 22.42
CA VAL A 494 3.16 -11.41 22.89
C VAL A 494 2.40 -12.10 24.03
N PRO A 495 2.05 -13.39 23.91
CA PRO A 495 1.22 -14.12 24.86
C PRO A 495 1.91 -14.34 26.21
#